data_AF-A0A2W4QYB4-F1
#
_entry.id   AF-A0A2W4QYB4-F1
#
_cell.length_a   1.000
_cell.length_b   1.000
_cell.length_c   1.000
_cell.angle_alpha   90.00
_cell.angle_beta   90.00
_cell.angle_gamma   90.00
#
_symmetry.space_group_name_H-M   'P 1'
#
loop_
_entity.id
_entity.type
_entity.pdbx_description
1 polymer ?
#
loop_
_entity_poly.entity_id
_entity_poly.type
_entity_poly.pdbx_seq_one_letter_code
_entity_poly.pdbx_strand_id
1 'polypeptide(L)'
;MSAYLQGLLLTGCRREELAELKWQDVDFRWGSIWVKDKVAEEGRKIPLTLYLSHLLANLPRRNQWVFSSPTADGKIAEPRIPHNRALSVAGLDHVTLHGLPRTFASLAEWVEIPTGIVAQIMGHAPNATAERHYINRPLELLALWHGKYEAWILEQAGIQFEPEQARPSLRAVR
;
A
#
# COMPACT_ATOMS: atom_id res chain seq x y z
N MET A 1 4.11 8.76 9.59
CA MET A 1 4.31 9.63 8.40
C MET A 1 5.07 8.91 7.30
N SER A 2 6.32 8.47 7.52
CA SER A 2 7.10 7.72 6.51
C SER A 2 6.38 6.47 5.99
N ALA A 3 5.81 5.64 6.88
CA ALA A 3 5.03 4.45 6.50
C ALA A 3 3.84 4.74 5.58
N TYR A 4 3.25 5.93 5.65
CA TYR A 4 2.14 6.31 4.77
C TYR A 4 2.60 6.54 3.33
N LEU A 5 3.70 7.28 3.16
CA LEU A 5 4.30 7.52 1.84
C LEU A 5 4.81 6.22 1.22
N GLN A 6 5.45 5.38 2.03
CA GLN A 6 5.87 4.04 1.61
C GLN A 6 4.66 3.18 1.22
N GLY A 7 3.58 3.21 2.01
CA GLY A 7 2.33 2.52 1.65
C GLY A 7 1.78 2.97 0.30
N LEU A 8 1.73 4.27 0.01
CA LEU A 8 1.27 4.78 -1.29
C LEU A 8 2.13 4.28 -2.46
N LEU A 9 3.45 4.26 -2.29
CA LEU A 9 4.39 3.77 -3.30
C LEU A 9 4.30 2.25 -3.47
N LEU A 10 4.09 1.52 -2.38
CA LEU A 10 4.06 0.06 -2.37
C LEU A 10 2.74 -0.49 -2.92
N THR A 11 1.60 0.16 -2.66
CA THR A 11 0.29 -0.37 -3.06
C THR A 11 -0.33 0.32 -4.27
N GLY A 12 0.17 1.50 -4.66
CA GLY A 12 -0.48 2.30 -5.70
C GLY A 12 -1.86 2.83 -5.31
N CYS A 13 -2.29 2.70 -4.05
CA CYS A 13 -3.57 3.23 -3.58
C CYS A 13 -3.61 4.75 -3.71
N ARG A 14 -4.82 5.29 -3.92
CA ARG A 14 -5.01 6.75 -3.91
C ARG A 14 -4.80 7.28 -2.48
N ARG A 15 -4.40 8.56 -2.37
CA ARG A 15 -4.14 9.23 -1.08
C ARG A 15 -5.29 9.02 -0.07
N GLU A 16 -6.52 9.33 -0.49
CA GLU A 16 -7.69 9.25 0.38
C GLU A 16 -8.01 7.80 0.79
N GLU A 17 -7.88 6.85 -0.14
CA GLU A 17 -8.11 5.43 0.14
C GLU A 17 -7.22 4.93 1.27
N LEU A 18 -5.93 5.24 1.20
CA LEU A 18 -4.98 4.81 2.22
C LEU A 18 -5.12 5.64 3.51
N ALA A 19 -5.46 6.92 3.42
CA ALA A 19 -5.70 7.76 4.59
C ALA A 19 -6.92 7.30 5.39
N GLU A 20 -7.91 6.72 4.71
CA GLU A 20 -9.14 6.15 5.27
C GLU A 20 -9.02 4.69 5.70
N LEU A 21 -7.82 4.12 5.65
CA LEU A 21 -7.61 2.74 6.08
C LEU A 21 -7.79 2.61 7.61
N LYS A 22 -8.67 1.71 8.04
CA LYS A 22 -8.88 1.41 9.47
C LYS A 22 -8.18 0.12 9.88
N TRP A 23 -7.91 -0.03 11.18
CA TRP A 23 -7.30 -1.26 11.71
C TRP A 23 -8.13 -2.51 11.43
N GLN A 24 -9.47 -2.39 11.41
CA GLN A 24 -10.38 -3.48 11.06
C GLN A 24 -10.28 -3.93 9.60
N ASP A 25 -9.72 -3.09 8.73
CA ASP A 25 -9.58 -3.36 7.30
C ASP A 25 -8.26 -4.09 7.00
N VAL A 26 -7.37 -4.26 8.00
CA VAL A 26 -6.05 -4.88 7.85
C VAL A 26 -6.04 -6.25 8.50
N ASP A 27 -5.86 -7.29 7.68
CA ASP A 27 -5.74 -8.66 8.11
C ASP A 27 -4.27 -9.10 8.09
N PHE A 28 -3.61 -8.97 9.24
CA PHE A 28 -2.22 -9.40 9.44
C PHE A 28 -2.06 -10.92 9.39
N ARG A 29 -3.13 -11.69 9.64
CA ARG A 29 -3.07 -13.16 9.68
C ARG A 29 -3.09 -13.72 8.26
N TRP A 30 -3.97 -13.18 7.42
CA TRP A 30 -4.19 -13.63 6.05
C TRP A 30 -3.50 -12.75 5.00
N GLY A 31 -2.70 -11.77 5.42
CA GLY A 31 -1.86 -10.96 4.54
C GLY A 31 -2.69 -10.14 3.55
N SER A 32 -3.70 -9.42 4.04
CA SER A 32 -4.58 -8.64 3.17
C SER A 32 -5.03 -7.31 3.74
N ILE A 33 -5.38 -6.39 2.86
CA ILE A 33 -5.97 -5.09 3.18
C ILE A 33 -7.28 -4.94 2.40
N TRP A 34 -8.34 -4.54 3.09
CA TRP A 34 -9.56 -4.06 2.44
C TRP A 34 -9.45 -2.56 2.18
N VAL A 35 -9.52 -2.15 0.92
CA VAL A 35 -9.46 -0.76 0.51
C VAL A 35 -10.83 -0.35 0.00
N LYS A 36 -11.41 0.67 0.64
CA LYS A 36 -12.66 1.27 0.14
C LYS A 36 -12.34 2.03 -1.14
N ASP A 37 -13.06 1.71 -2.20
CA ASP A 37 -12.90 2.32 -3.52
C ASP A 37 -14.13 3.19 -3.83
N LYS A 38 -13.95 4.16 -4.73
CA LYS A 38 -15.06 4.90 -5.34
C LYS A 38 -15.63 4.19 -6.57
N VAL A 39 -14.89 3.23 -7.14
CA VAL A 39 -15.24 2.54 -8.39
C VAL A 39 -16.17 1.35 -8.16
N ALA A 40 -15.96 0.58 -7.10
CA ALA A 40 -16.84 -0.50 -6.67
C ALA A 40 -17.38 -0.15 -5.29
N GLU A 41 -18.71 -0.10 -5.12
CA GLU A 41 -19.37 0.27 -3.85
C GLU A 41 -18.91 -0.61 -2.67
N GLU A 42 -18.51 -1.86 -2.93
CA GLU A 42 -18.00 -2.78 -1.93
C GLU A 42 -16.53 -2.49 -1.54
N GLY A 43 -15.74 -1.88 -2.42
CA GLY A 43 -14.28 -1.75 -2.29
C GLY A 43 -13.52 -2.92 -2.93
N ARG A 44 -12.23 -3.06 -2.59
CA ARG A 44 -11.37 -4.12 -3.12
C ARG A 44 -10.43 -4.68 -2.05
N LYS A 45 -10.08 -5.96 -2.18
CA LYS A 45 -9.06 -6.60 -1.36
C LYS A 45 -7.72 -6.62 -2.08
N ILE A 46 -6.67 -6.14 -1.43
CA ILE A 46 -5.29 -6.15 -1.96
C ILE A 46 -4.36 -6.93 -1.02
N PRO A 47 -3.19 -7.40 -1.50
CA PRO A 47 -2.20 -8.03 -0.64
C PRO A 47 -1.66 -7.05 0.41
N LEU A 48 -1.48 -7.54 1.64
CA LEU A 48 -0.60 -6.93 2.63
C LEU A 48 0.77 -7.61 2.50
N THR A 49 1.65 -7.01 1.73
CA THR A 49 3.01 -7.50 1.51
C THR A 49 3.83 -7.45 2.80
N LEU A 50 4.94 -8.19 2.89
CA LEU A 50 5.61 -8.47 4.15
C LEU A 50 6.22 -7.22 4.79
N TYR A 51 6.89 -6.40 3.99
CA TYR A 51 7.49 -5.17 4.49
C TYR A 51 6.41 -4.15 4.85
N LEU A 52 5.35 -4.01 4.04
CA LEU A 52 4.20 -3.20 4.43
C LEU A 52 3.57 -3.70 5.74
N SER A 53 3.38 -5.01 5.90
CA SER A 53 2.90 -5.62 7.15
C SER A 53 3.76 -5.21 8.34
N HIS A 54 5.08 -5.32 8.20
CA HIS A 54 6.04 -4.90 9.22
C HIS A 54 5.91 -3.40 9.55
N LEU A 55 5.80 -2.53 8.54
CA LEU A 55 5.60 -1.09 8.74
C LEU A 55 4.30 -0.83 9.51
N LEU A 56 3.19 -1.43 9.10
CA LEU A 56 1.89 -1.21 9.72
C LEU A 56 1.84 -1.75 11.15
N ALA A 57 2.45 -2.91 11.41
CA ALA A 57 2.50 -3.52 12.75
C ALA A 57 3.23 -2.64 13.78
N ASN A 58 4.19 -1.82 13.33
CA ASN A 58 4.95 -0.91 14.18
C ASN A 58 4.32 0.47 14.36
N LEU A 59 3.17 0.76 13.73
CA LEU A 59 2.46 2.02 13.93
C LEU A 59 1.71 2.02 15.28
N PRO A 60 1.67 3.18 15.98
CA PRO A 60 0.91 3.29 17.22
C PRO A 60 -0.59 3.26 16.93
N ARG A 61 -1.34 2.38 17.62
CA ARG A 61 -2.80 2.29 17.54
C ARG A 61 -3.47 3.34 18.41
N ARG A 62 -3.49 4.60 17.95
CA ARG A 62 -4.04 5.75 18.70
C ARG A 62 -5.56 5.87 18.60
N ASN A 63 -6.14 5.49 17.45
CA ASN A 63 -7.57 5.52 17.17
C ASN A 63 -7.88 4.48 16.07
N GLN A 64 -9.09 4.53 15.49
CA GLN A 64 -9.52 3.56 14.47
C GLN A 64 -8.68 3.55 13.19
N TRP A 65 -7.99 4.65 12.87
CA TRP A 65 -7.26 4.81 11.62
C TRP A 65 -5.85 4.23 11.73
N VAL A 66 -5.40 3.52 10.69
CA VAL A 66 -4.03 2.98 10.61
C VAL A 66 -3.02 4.13 10.60
N PHE A 67 -3.28 5.14 9.76
CA PHE A 67 -2.46 6.35 9.67
C PHE A 67 -3.07 7.49 10.49
N SER A 68 -3.00 7.34 11.82
CA SER A 68 -3.54 8.33 12.76
C SER A 68 -2.77 9.66 12.77
N SER A 69 -3.49 10.75 13.06
CA SER A 69 -2.98 12.11 13.21
C SER A 69 -3.61 12.78 14.43
N PRO A 70 -2.90 13.67 15.15
CA PRO A 70 -3.48 14.44 16.26
C PRO A 70 -4.44 15.57 15.80
N THR A 71 -4.71 15.69 14.51
CA THR A 71 -5.67 16.65 13.94
C THR A 71 -7.12 16.27 14.25
N ALA A 72 -8.06 17.21 14.06
CA ALA A 72 -9.47 17.02 14.39
C ALA A 72 -10.11 15.75 13.77
N ASP A 73 -9.75 15.43 12.52
CA ASP A 73 -10.28 14.26 11.81
C ASP A 73 -9.69 12.91 12.28
N GLY A 74 -8.66 12.96 13.15
CA GLY A 74 -7.98 11.78 13.71
C GLY A 74 -7.14 10.97 12.73
N LYS A 75 -7.22 11.22 11.42
CA LYS A 75 -6.44 10.57 10.35
C LYS A 75 -5.49 11.55 9.67
N ILE A 76 -4.49 11.01 8.98
CA ILE A 76 -3.63 11.78 8.10
C ILE A 76 -4.48 12.46 7.00
N ALA A 77 -4.36 13.78 6.84
CA ALA A 77 -5.04 14.50 5.78
C ALA A 77 -4.12 14.57 4.55
N GLU A 78 -3.12 15.45 4.62
CA GLU A 78 -2.12 15.58 3.56
C GLU A 78 -0.74 15.85 4.18
N PRO A 79 0.22 14.94 4.00
CA PRO A 79 1.56 15.12 4.56
C PRO A 79 2.45 16.03 3.70
N ARG A 80 1.95 17.18 3.24
CA ARG A 80 2.69 18.09 2.33
C ARG A 80 4.07 18.44 2.86
N ILE A 81 4.14 18.86 4.12
CA ILE A 81 5.39 19.30 4.76
C ILE A 81 6.40 18.14 4.85
N PRO A 82 6.07 16.97 5.45
CA PRO A 82 6.95 15.82 5.46
C PRO A 82 7.36 15.33 4.07
N HIS A 83 6.43 15.35 3.11
CA HIS A 83 6.68 14.93 1.73
C HIS A 83 7.70 15.85 1.06
N ASN A 84 7.50 17.16 1.10
CA ASN A 84 8.43 18.13 0.54
C ASN A 84 9.81 18.05 1.22
N ARG A 85 9.85 17.79 2.54
CA ARG A 85 11.11 17.54 3.25
C ARG A 85 11.80 16.29 2.72
N ALA A 86 11.06 15.19 2.51
CA ALA A 86 11.63 13.96 1.96
C ALA A 86 12.21 14.18 0.54
N LEU A 87 11.52 14.93 -0.32
CA LEU A 87 12.02 15.29 -1.65
C LEU A 87 13.29 16.12 -1.58
N SER A 88 13.33 17.13 -0.70
CA SER A 88 14.50 17.97 -0.50
C SER A 88 15.72 17.17 -0.03
N VAL A 89 15.54 16.20 0.87
CA VAL A 89 16.62 15.31 1.33
C VAL A 89 17.07 14.37 0.21
N ALA A 90 16.14 13.89 -0.61
CA ALA A 90 16.42 12.99 -1.74
C ALA A 90 16.99 13.71 -2.97
N GLY A 91 17.11 15.05 -2.97
CA GLY A 91 17.56 15.82 -4.13
C GLY A 91 16.59 15.74 -5.32
N LEU A 92 15.29 15.55 -5.05
CA LEU A 92 14.25 15.46 -6.07
C LEU A 92 13.48 16.78 -6.17
N ASP A 93 13.24 17.26 -7.39
CA ASP A 93 12.53 18.51 -7.64
C ASP A 93 11.05 18.46 -7.21
N HIS A 94 10.19 17.84 -8.04
CA HIS A 94 8.76 17.85 -7.81
C HIS A 94 8.13 16.48 -8.10
N VAL A 95 7.89 15.72 -7.04
CA VAL A 95 7.02 14.55 -7.05
C VAL A 95 5.75 14.92 -6.28
N THR A 96 4.57 14.64 -6.82
CA THR A 96 3.31 14.83 -6.07
C THR A 96 2.86 13.54 -5.42
N LEU A 97 2.11 13.63 -4.32
CA LEU A 97 1.45 12.46 -3.73
C LEU A 97 0.47 11.81 -4.71
N HIS A 98 -0.16 12.60 -5.57
CA HIS A 98 -1.00 12.11 -6.67
C HIS A 98 -0.18 11.44 -7.80
N GLY A 99 1.12 11.70 -7.86
CA GLY A 99 2.06 11.02 -8.74
C GLY A 99 2.41 9.61 -8.28
N LEU A 100 2.37 9.32 -6.97
CA LEU A 100 2.79 8.02 -6.43
C LEU A 100 2.02 6.81 -7.01
N PRO A 101 0.68 6.86 -7.20
CA PRO A 101 -0.02 5.79 -7.92
C PRO A 101 0.49 5.58 -9.35
N ARG A 102 0.84 6.65 -10.06
CA ARG A 102 1.42 6.55 -11.42
C ARG A 102 2.84 6.01 -11.38
N THR A 103 3.61 6.35 -10.33
CA THR A 103 4.93 5.77 -10.07
C THR A 103 4.81 4.27 -9.84
N PHE A 104 3.87 3.80 -9.00
CA PHE A 104 3.61 2.38 -8.81
C PHE A 104 3.33 1.68 -10.14
N ALA A 105 2.39 2.20 -10.94
CA ALA A 105 2.08 1.61 -12.25
C ALA A 105 3.29 1.56 -13.19
N SER A 106 4.09 2.62 -13.23
CA SER A 106 5.26 2.70 -14.10
C SER A 106 6.39 1.76 -13.66
N LEU A 107 6.59 1.63 -12.34
CA LEU A 107 7.61 0.74 -11.77
C LEU A 107 7.19 -0.73 -11.82
N ALA A 108 5.89 -1.02 -11.79
CA ALA A 108 5.37 -2.37 -11.95
C ALA A 108 5.73 -3.00 -13.31
N GLU A 109 5.92 -2.19 -14.36
CA GLU A 109 6.40 -2.65 -15.67
C GLU A 109 7.84 -3.17 -15.61
N TRP A 110 8.71 -2.58 -14.78
CA TRP A 110 10.11 -3.01 -14.63
C TRP A 110 10.25 -4.41 -14.01
N VAL A 111 9.23 -4.84 -13.28
CA VAL A 111 9.13 -6.18 -12.68
C VAL A 111 8.09 -7.06 -13.38
N GLU A 112 7.67 -6.65 -14.58
CA GLU A 112 6.80 -7.39 -15.48
C GLU A 112 5.46 -7.82 -14.85
N ILE A 113 4.91 -7.02 -13.91
CA ILE A 113 3.60 -7.33 -13.35
C ILE A 113 2.56 -7.21 -14.47
N PRO A 114 1.71 -8.23 -14.69
CA PRO A 114 0.64 -8.15 -15.68
C PRO A 114 -0.26 -6.93 -15.44
N THR A 115 -0.55 -6.16 -16.49
CA THR A 115 -1.31 -4.90 -16.40
C THR A 115 -2.65 -5.05 -15.68
N GLY A 116 -3.35 -6.17 -15.88
CA GLY A 116 -4.61 -6.43 -15.19
C GLY A 116 -4.47 -6.70 -13.68
N ILE A 117 -3.31 -7.18 -13.22
CA ILE A 117 -2.98 -7.30 -11.79
C ILE A 117 -2.70 -5.91 -11.20
N VAL A 118 -1.90 -5.08 -11.90
CA VAL A 118 -1.67 -3.67 -11.53
C VAL A 118 -2.99 -2.92 -11.39
N ALA A 119 -3.85 -3.02 -12.41
CA ALA A 119 -5.16 -2.39 -12.44
C ALA A 119 -6.05 -2.84 -11.27
N GLN A 120 -6.07 -4.13 -10.95
CA GLN A 120 -6.85 -4.66 -9.84
C GLN A 120 -6.33 -4.19 -8.46
N ILE A 121 -5.01 -4.14 -8.26
CA ILE A 121 -4.40 -3.61 -7.02
C ILE A 121 -4.71 -2.10 -6.87
N MET A 122 -4.66 -1.34 -7.96
CA MET A 122 -4.93 0.11 -7.97
C MET A 122 -6.41 0.48 -7.92
N GLY A 123 -7.33 -0.47 -8.14
CA GLY A 123 -8.76 -0.17 -8.21
C GLY A 123 -9.15 0.60 -9.47
N HIS A 124 -8.55 0.22 -10.61
CA HIS A 124 -8.94 0.71 -11.92
C HIS A 124 -10.07 -0.16 -12.48
N ALA A 125 -11.08 0.48 -13.08
CA ALA A 125 -12.15 -0.23 -13.74
C ALA A 125 -11.58 -1.10 -14.87
N PRO A 126 -12.07 -2.34 -15.08
CA PRO A 126 -11.57 -3.19 -16.15
C PRO A 126 -11.89 -2.55 -17.50
N ASN A 127 -10.89 -2.49 -18.37
CA ASN A 127 -10.98 -1.80 -19.65
C ASN A 127 -11.63 -2.68 -20.74
N ALA A 128 -11.52 -4.00 -20.64
CA ALA A 128 -12.03 -4.95 -21.64
C ALA A 128 -13.21 -5.79 -21.12
N THR A 129 -14.15 -6.11 -22.00
CA THR A 129 -15.33 -6.94 -21.71
C THR A 129 -14.95 -8.31 -21.12
N ALA A 130 -13.87 -8.92 -21.62
CA ALA A 130 -13.38 -10.20 -21.10
C ALA A 130 -12.86 -10.10 -19.65
N GLU A 131 -12.16 -9.01 -19.31
CA GLU A 131 -11.71 -8.78 -17.93
C GLU A 131 -12.89 -8.54 -16.98
N ARG A 132 -13.97 -7.90 -17.45
CA ARG A 132 -15.17 -7.67 -16.64
C ARG A 132 -15.93 -8.95 -16.29
N HIS A 133 -15.94 -9.95 -17.18
CA HIS A 133 -16.87 -11.08 -17.07
C HIS A 133 -16.20 -12.44 -16.83
N TYR A 134 -14.93 -12.63 -17.19
CA TYR A 134 -14.32 -13.96 -17.23
C TYR A 134 -13.02 -14.11 -16.44
N ILE A 135 -12.41 -13.00 -16.00
CA ILE A 135 -11.13 -13.03 -15.29
C ILE A 135 -11.35 -12.66 -13.83
N ASN A 136 -11.32 -13.67 -12.96
CA ASN A 136 -11.22 -13.49 -11.51
C ASN A 136 -9.78 -13.78 -11.08
N ARG A 137 -9.06 -12.77 -10.60
CA ARG A 137 -7.70 -12.95 -10.06
C ARG A 137 -7.80 -13.09 -8.54
N PRO A 138 -7.44 -14.25 -7.98
CA PRO A 138 -7.50 -14.47 -6.54
C PRO A 138 -6.40 -13.65 -5.84
N LEU A 139 -6.58 -13.42 -4.53
CA LEU A 139 -5.67 -12.60 -3.73
C LEU A 139 -4.24 -13.15 -3.75
N GLU A 140 -4.09 -14.47 -3.76
CA GLU A 140 -2.80 -15.17 -3.78
C GLU A 140 -2.02 -14.87 -5.06
N LEU A 141 -2.72 -14.79 -6.21
CA LEU A 141 -2.09 -14.38 -7.47
C LEU A 141 -1.63 -12.92 -7.41
N LEU A 142 -2.44 -12.03 -6.82
CA LEU A 142 -2.02 -10.65 -6.60
C LEU A 142 -0.79 -10.60 -5.68
N ALA A 143 -0.78 -11.38 -4.59
CA ALA A 143 0.29 -11.40 -3.61
C ALA A 143 1.62 -11.88 -4.19
N LEU A 144 1.61 -12.86 -5.08
CA LEU A 144 2.82 -13.33 -5.78
C LEU A 144 3.51 -12.18 -6.54
N TRP A 145 2.75 -11.43 -7.33
CA TRP A 145 3.30 -10.33 -8.12
C TRP A 145 3.61 -9.10 -7.28
N HIS A 146 2.75 -8.78 -6.33
CA HIS A 146 2.93 -7.64 -5.43
C HIS A 146 4.15 -7.84 -4.52
N GLY A 147 4.40 -9.07 -4.07
CA GLY A 147 5.60 -9.43 -3.32
C GLY A 147 6.89 -9.28 -4.14
N LYS A 148 6.89 -9.65 -5.43
CA LYS A 148 8.03 -9.40 -6.33
C LYS A 148 8.33 -7.90 -6.47
N TYR A 149 7.29 -7.10 -6.65
CA TYR A 149 7.40 -5.64 -6.71
C TYR A 149 7.96 -5.07 -5.41
N GLU A 150 7.43 -5.48 -4.25
CA GLU A 150 7.94 -5.02 -2.96
C GLU A 150 9.42 -5.37 -2.80
N ALA A 151 9.82 -6.61 -3.08
CA ALA A 151 11.22 -7.04 -3.00
C ALA A 151 12.14 -6.20 -3.89
N TRP A 152 11.73 -5.93 -5.13
CA TRP A 152 12.49 -5.08 -6.05
C TRP A 152 12.59 -3.64 -5.58
N ILE A 153 11.50 -3.04 -5.07
CA ILE A 153 11.53 -1.68 -4.49
C ILE A 153 12.51 -1.59 -3.32
N LEU A 154 12.52 -2.60 -2.45
CA LEU A 154 13.46 -2.64 -1.31
C LEU A 154 14.91 -2.75 -1.77
N GLU A 155 15.18 -3.57 -2.79
CA GLU A 155 16.49 -3.66 -3.42
C GLU A 155 16.94 -2.30 -3.98
N GLN A 156 16.09 -1.63 -4.77
CA GLN A 156 16.41 -0.30 -5.33
C GLN A 156 16.61 0.76 -4.25
N ALA A 157 15.96 0.61 -3.09
CA ALA A 157 16.11 1.49 -1.94
C ALA A 157 17.31 1.14 -1.05
N GLY A 158 18.01 0.03 -1.31
CA GLY A 158 19.09 -0.46 -0.44
C GLY A 158 18.61 -0.90 0.95
N ILE A 159 17.34 -1.28 1.09
CA ILE A 159 16.72 -1.70 2.36
C ILE A 159 16.87 -3.21 2.50
N GLN A 160 17.64 -3.65 3.50
CA GLN A 160 17.69 -5.06 3.89
C GLN A 160 16.50 -5.39 4.79
N PHE A 161 15.64 -6.29 4.32
CA PHE A 161 14.46 -6.73 5.05
C PHE A 161 14.35 -8.26 4.99
N GLU A 162 14.29 -8.88 6.16
CA GLU A 162 14.15 -10.32 6.31
C GLU A 162 12.69 -10.66 6.68
N PRO A 163 12.03 -11.61 5.99
CA PRO A 163 10.65 -12.01 6.27
C PRO A 163 10.34 -12.33 7.74
N GLU A 164 11.31 -12.84 8.50
CA GLU A 164 11.20 -13.09 9.95
C GLU A 164 10.85 -11.83 10.74
N GLN A 165 11.24 -10.65 10.26
CA GLN A 165 10.94 -9.35 10.87
C GLN A 165 9.45 -8.97 10.73
N ALA A 166 8.71 -9.60 9.81
CA ALA A 166 7.26 -9.41 9.67
C ALA A 166 6.45 -10.26 10.66
N ARG A 167 7.06 -11.23 11.35
CA ARG A 167 6.33 -12.08 12.30
C ARG A 167 6.04 -11.29 13.58
N PRO A 168 4.80 -11.27 14.09
CA PRO A 168 4.51 -10.64 15.37
C PRO A 168 5.36 -11.31 16.44
N SER A 169 6.16 -10.54 17.18
CA SER A 169 6.84 -11.05 18.37
C SER A 169 5.77 -11.63 19.31
N LEU A 170 5.89 -12.91 19.70
CA LEU A 170 5.07 -13.51 20.74
C LEU A 170 5.25 -12.68 22.02
N ARG A 171 4.33 -11.74 22.27
CA ARG A 171 4.29 -11.05 23.55
C ARG A 171 3.60 -12.00 24.53
N ALA A 172 4.38 -12.58 25.43
CA ALA A 172 3.84 -13.28 26.58
C ALA A 172 2.94 -12.30 27.34
N VAL A 173 1.64 -12.61 27.39
CA VAL A 173 0.70 -11.92 28.27
C VAL A 173 1.10 -12.32 29.69
N ARG A 174 1.55 -11.35 30.49
CA ARG A 174 1.65 -11.48 31.94
C ARG A 174 0.35 -11.03 32.58
#